data_AF-A0A7C3Y7W8-F1
#
_entry.id   AF-A0A7C3Y7W8-F1
#
_cell.length_a   1.000
_cell.length_b   1.000
_cell.length_c   1.000
_cell.angle_alpha   90.00
_cell.angle_beta   90.00
_cell.angle_gamma   90.00
#
_symmetry.space_group_name_H-M   'P 1'
#
loop_
_entity.id
_entity.type
_entity.pdbx_description
1 polymer ?
#
loop_
_entity_poly.entity_id
_entity_poly.type
_entity_poly.pdbx_seq_one_letter_code
_entity_poly.pdbx_strand_id
1 'polypeptide(L)' 'MKLRWCRNCNVPLISDRCGSCGELGLEVPISRTSDPRPAWESDLKLLREVLEKEYGAGCYADLL' A
#
# COMPACT_ATOMS: atom_id res chain seq x y z
N MET A 1 11.04 8.18 -10.69
CA MET A 1 9.93 8.85 -9.96
C MET A 1 9.69 8.05 -8.69
N LYS A 2 9.59 8.69 -7.52
CA LYS A 2 9.31 8.00 -6.25
C LYS A 2 7.81 8.16 -5.95
N LEU A 3 7.06 7.06 -5.89
CA LEU A 3 5.65 7.12 -5.49
C LEU A 3 5.56 7.52 -4.01
N ARG A 4 4.70 8.49 -3.71
CA ARG A 4 4.35 8.84 -2.34
C ARG A 4 2.89 8.58 -2.08
N TRP A 5 2.52 8.39 -0.82
CA TRP A 5 1.15 8.12 -0.40
C TRP A 5 0.76 8.94 0.81
N CYS A 6 -0.45 9.53 0.77
CA CYS A 6 -1.06 10.15 1.95
C CYS A 6 -1.84 9.09 2.72
N ARG A 7 -1.45 8.80 3.96
CA ARG A 7 -2.15 7.80 4.79
C ARG A 7 -3.51 8.28 5.29
N ASN A 8 -3.64 9.58 5.57
CA ASN A 8 -4.89 10.16 6.06
C ASN A 8 -5.98 10.20 4.98
N CYS A 9 -5.67 10.70 3.78
CA CYS A 9 -6.62 10.75 2.67
C CYS A 9 -6.66 9.47 1.82
N ASN A 10 -5.74 8.53 2.05
CA ASN A 10 -5.57 7.29 1.31
C ASN A 10 -5.46 7.46 -0.23
N VAL A 11 -4.58 8.36 -0.67
CA VAL A 11 -4.37 8.67 -2.10
C VAL A 11 -2.89 8.74 -2.46
N PRO A 12 -2.51 8.41 -3.71
CA PRO A 12 -1.17 8.62 -4.22
C PRO A 12 -0.86 10.11 -4.35
N LEU A 13 0.40 10.47 -4.14
CA LEU A 13 0.90 11.83 -4.21
C LEU A 13 1.99 11.95 -5.28
N ILE A 14 1.89 13.04 -6.04
CA ILE A 14 2.95 13.51 -6.94
C ILE A 14 3.93 14.42 -6.19
N SER A 15 3.40 15.23 -5.26
CA SER A 15 4.16 16.12 -4.36
C SER A 15 4.61 15.40 -3.08
N ASP A 16 5.44 16.10 -2.30
CA ASP A 16 5.84 15.66 -0.96
C ASP A 16 4.72 15.76 0.07
N ARG A 17 3.79 16.71 -0.09
CA ARG A 17 2.64 16.95 0.79
C ARG A 17 1.31 16.72 0.09
N CYS A 18 0.31 16.29 0.85
CA CYS A 18 -1.06 16.14 0.37
C CYS A 18 -1.72 17.50 0.16
N GLY A 19 -2.26 17.76 -1.02
CA GLY A 19 -2.99 19.00 -1.31
C GLY A 19 -4.35 19.11 -0.59
N SER A 20 -4.90 18.01 -0.09
CA SER A 20 -6.19 17.99 0.62
C SER A 20 -6.03 18.22 2.12
N CYS A 21 -5.16 17.45 2.80
CA CYS A 21 -4.98 17.56 4.25
C CYS A 21 -3.65 18.21 4.70
N GLY A 22 -2.72 18.49 3.80
CA GLY A 22 -1.41 19.10 4.11
C GLY A 22 -0.36 18.15 4.71
N GLU A 23 -0.72 16.90 5.02
CA GLU A 23 0.21 15.92 5.60
C GLU A 23 1.38 15.58 4.68
N LEU A 24 2.51 15.21 5.28
CA LEU A 24 3.68 14.72 4.56
C LEU A 24 3.40 13.30 4.05
N GLY A 25 3.58 13.12 2.75
CA GLY A 25 3.48 11.84 2.07
C GLY A 25 4.59 10.88 2.46
N LEU A 26 4.23 9.62 2.69
CA LEU A 26 5.18 8.54 2.92
C LEU A 26 5.71 8.02 1.58
N GLU A 27 7.02 7.80 1.47
CA GLU A 27 7.62 7.16 0.30
C GLU A 27 7.24 5.68 0.27
N VAL A 28 6.64 5.22 -0.83
CA VAL A 28 6.26 3.82 -0.99
C VAL A 28 7.43 3.08 -1.62
N PRO A 29 7.98 2.04 -0.96
CA PRO A 29 9.09 1.26 -1.49
C PRO A 29 8.59 0.38 -2.64
N ILE A 30 8.65 0.90 -3.87
CA ILE A 30 8.29 0.16 -5.08
C ILE A 30 9.53 -0.10 -5.94
N SER A 31 9.55 -1.26 -6.61
CA SER A 31 10.60 -1.58 -7.58
C SER A 31 10.51 -0.63 -8.79
N ARG A 32 11.65 -0.39 -9.46
CA ARG A 32 11.71 0.57 -10.58
C ARG A 32 10.73 0.28 -11.72
N THR A 33 10.37 -0.99 -11.92
CA THR A 33 9.47 -1.46 -12.99
C THR A 33 8.10 -1.89 -12.45
N SER A 34 7.68 -1.35 -11.30
CA SER A 34 6.39 -1.64 -10.68
C SER A 34 5.26 -0.80 -11.29
N ASP A 35 4.08 -1.40 -11.42
CA ASP A 35 2.82 -0.72 -11.70
C ASP A 35 1.88 -0.87 -10.48
N PRO A 36 2.04 -0.02 -9.45
CA PRO A 36 1.27 -0.14 -8.22
C PRO A 36 -0.19 0.25 -8.48
N ARG A 37 -1.10 -0.64 -8.07
CA ARG A 37 -2.55 -0.43 -8.18
C ARG A 37 -3.17 -0.26 -6.79
N PRO A 38 -4.21 0.59 -6.64
CA PRO A 38 -5.01 0.59 -5.42
C PRO A 38 -5.56 -0.82 -5.14
N ALA A 39 -5.52 -1.23 -3.88
CA ALA A 39 -6.12 -2.48 -3.44
C ALA A 39 -7.53 -2.21 -2.90
N TRP A 40 -8.51 -2.96 -3.38
CA TRP A 40 -9.84 -3.02 -2.81
C TRP A 40 -9.90 -4.05 -1.68
N GLU A 41 -10.99 -4.02 -0.91
CA GLU A 41 -11.19 -4.94 0.21
C GLU A 41 -11.14 -6.42 -0.22
N SER A 42 -11.65 -6.73 -1.41
CA SER A 42 -11.56 -8.08 -2.00
C SER A 42 -10.12 -8.52 -2.26
N ASP A 43 -9.25 -7.59 -2.68
CA ASP A 43 -7.85 -7.89 -2.93
C ASP A 43 -7.12 -8.20 -1.62
N LEU A 44 -7.40 -7.42 -0.57
CA LEU A 44 -6.84 -7.64 0.76
C LEU A 44 -7.31 -8.97 1.36
N LYS A 45 -8.58 -9.32 1.15
CA LYS A 45 -9.12 -10.61 1.58
C LYS A 45 -8.44 -11.78 0.86
N LEU A 46 -8.34 -11.71 -0.46
CA LEU A 46 -7.65 -12.74 -1.25
C LEU A 46 -6.19 -12.88 -0.83
N LEU A 47 -5.49 -11.76 -0.63
CA LEU A 47 -4.10 -11.74 -0.19
C LEU A 47 -3.93 -12.46 1.14
N ARG A 48 -4.77 -12.16 2.14
CA ARG A 48 -4.76 -12.83 3.44
C ARG A 48 -4.99 -14.34 3.29
N GLU A 49 -6.05 -14.73 2.60
CA GLU A 49 -6.43 -16.14 2.44
C GLU A 49 -5.33 -16.96 1.77
N VAL A 50 -4.71 -16.42 0.71
CA VAL A 50 -3.62 -17.09 0.00
C VAL A 50 -2.39 -17.22 0.89
N LEU A 51 -1.98 -16.15 1.58
CA LEU A 51 -0.77 -16.19 2.41
C LEU A 51 -0.92 -17.14 3.60
N GLU A 52 -2.05 -17.08 4.30
CA GLU A 52 -2.29 -17.99 5.42
C GLU A 52 -2.38 -19.45 4.98
N LYS A 53 -2.93 -19.70 3.79
CA LYS A 53 -3.02 -21.05 3.21
C LYS A 53 -1.67 -21.62 2.78
N GLU A 54 -0.84 -20.83 2.11
CA GLU A 54 0.40 -21.31 1.49
C GLU A 54 1.61 -21.24 2.46
N TYR A 55 1.58 -20.33 3.44
CA TYR A 55 2.71 -20.08 4.34
C TYR A 55 2.38 -20.24 5.83
N GLY A 56 1.12 -20.51 6.17
CA GLY A 56 0.66 -20.79 7.53
C GLY A 56 -0.02 -19.61 8.23
N ALA A 57 -0.78 -19.93 9.27
CA ALA A 57 -1.55 -18.96 10.04
C ALA A 57 -0.66 -17.86 10.64
N GLY A 58 -1.08 -16.61 10.48
CA GLY A 58 -0.36 -15.43 10.99
C GLY A 58 0.58 -14.77 9.98
N CYS A 59 0.94 -15.44 8.88
CA CYS A 59 1.88 -14.88 7.88
C CYS A 59 1.39 -13.54 7.29
N TYR A 60 0.09 -13.34 7.13
CA TYR A 60 -0.46 -12.06 6.66
C TYR A 60 -0.15 -10.89 7.60
N ALA A 61 -0.09 -11.12 8.91
CA ALA A 61 0.17 -10.07 9.90
C ALA A 61 1.62 -9.56 9.83
N ASP A 62 2.57 -10.40 9.38
CA ASP A 62 3.98 -10.03 9.24
C ASP A 62 4.24 -9.03 8.09
N LEU A 63 3.24 -8.78 7.23
CA LEU A 63 3.31 -7.82 6.13
C LEU A 63 2.82 -6.40 6.49
N LEU A 64 2.16 -6.22 7.63
CA LEU A 64 1.52 -4.96 8.04
C LEU A 64 2.34 -4.22 9.11
#